data_AF-A0A2E9CF93-F1
#
_entry.id   AF-A0A2E9CF93-F1
#
_cell.length_a   1.000
_cell.length_b   1.000
_cell.length_c   1.000
_cell.angle_alpha   90.00
_cell.angle_beta   90.00
_cell.angle_gamma   90.00
#
_symmetry.space_group_name_H-M   'P 1'
#
loop_
_entity.id
_entity.type
_entity.pdbx_description
1 polymer ?
#
loop_
_entity_poly.entity_id
_entity_poly.type
_entity_poly.pdbx_seq_one_letter_code
_entity_poly.pdbx_strand_id
1 'polypeptide(L)'
;MKTKNVIKNIHDKIQMADNRALLYTFLGMTLILFRNLIFIPLNIEDTPSSIMLLLPILLFYLFQKSEGKEEKMVENRRFIAFGYFFVCAEIILIQLGKAVTAQEILVFITFYAICGISLNLSTGLVGVLNFGVVFQIALGAVIYALLAVNTGVNTILAIFLSMIITAIISAIIALSTLRLKDDYFAIVSITLGEIFRQLMKTEPNLRGPIINGERPSTPAILQIPLPFKEWHDTTNGLLFGIEIPYRFVIAAIGFLMFIIIYFICERLTHSPYGRILRSIREDDLVTSTYGKNTLNAKVQIMALSGAVAALGGVLTAWINVSVFPESFLPLITFNVWVVYIIGGRGNNKGMLLGATIFVVLNRASRLLDNESSTLFNLLDSILKLIRPNAPDLAIAYLQLIFVGLILILFIRFAPRGVLPERAYRPRVNGEFLLPPGSQVTDIISKSNDNLLLPNEKENEGDEI
;
A
#
# COMPACT_ATOMS: atom_id res chain seq x y z
N MET A 1 33.99 -21.64 -33.59
CA MET A 1 33.51 -21.60 -32.18
C MET A 1 34.37 -20.73 -31.24
N LYS A 2 35.71 -20.68 -31.35
CA LYS A 2 36.56 -19.91 -30.41
C LYS A 2 36.40 -18.37 -30.50
N THR A 3 36.09 -17.80 -31.66
CA THR A 3 35.97 -16.34 -31.87
C THR A 3 34.70 -15.72 -31.27
N LYS A 4 33.56 -16.44 -31.30
CA LYS A 4 32.30 -15.98 -30.68
C LYS A 4 32.40 -15.86 -29.15
N ASN A 5 33.12 -16.77 -28.50
CA ASN A 5 33.30 -16.73 -27.05
C ASN A 5 34.25 -15.61 -26.60
N VAL A 6 35.22 -15.24 -27.42
CA VAL A 6 36.12 -14.10 -27.13
C VAL A 6 35.38 -12.78 -27.27
N ILE A 7 34.56 -12.60 -28.31
CA ILE A 7 33.74 -11.39 -28.51
C ILE A 7 32.70 -11.24 -27.40
N LYS A 8 32.06 -12.34 -26.97
CA LYS A 8 31.12 -12.33 -25.85
C LYS A 8 31.80 -11.95 -24.52
N ASN A 9 32.98 -12.51 -24.24
CA ASN A 9 33.74 -12.15 -23.03
C ASN A 9 34.26 -10.70 -23.03
N ILE A 10 34.57 -10.14 -24.20
CA ILE A 10 34.99 -8.73 -24.33
C ILE A 10 33.76 -7.82 -24.18
N HIS A 11 32.63 -8.17 -24.78
CA HIS A 11 31.37 -7.43 -24.64
C HIS A 11 30.90 -7.42 -23.17
N ASP A 12 30.90 -8.57 -22.50
CA ASP A 12 30.51 -8.68 -21.09
C ASP A 12 31.48 -7.93 -20.17
N LYS A 13 32.79 -7.93 -20.46
CA LYS A 13 33.78 -7.14 -19.68
C LYS A 13 33.65 -5.62 -19.91
N ILE A 14 33.33 -5.18 -21.13
CA ILE A 14 33.09 -3.76 -21.43
C ILE A 14 31.79 -3.30 -20.74
N GLN A 15 30.72 -4.12 -20.76
CA GLN A 15 29.46 -3.82 -20.07
C GLN A 15 29.59 -3.82 -18.53
N MET A 16 30.45 -4.66 -17.97
CA MET A 16 30.78 -4.63 -16.55
C MET A 16 31.64 -3.42 -16.17
N ALA A 17 32.54 -2.97 -17.05
CA ALA A 17 33.35 -1.77 -16.85
C ALA A 17 32.50 -0.50 -16.87
N ASP A 18 31.52 -0.41 -17.78
CA ASP A 18 30.58 0.71 -17.87
C ASP A 18 29.71 0.83 -16.60
N ASN A 19 29.24 -0.31 -16.07
CA ASN A 19 28.44 -0.34 -14.84
C ASN A 19 29.26 -0.01 -13.58
N ARG A 20 30.56 -0.31 -13.56
CA ARG A 20 31.45 0.12 -12.46
C ARG A 20 31.81 1.59 -12.57
N ALA A 21 32.03 2.11 -13.78
CA ALA A 21 32.25 3.53 -14.02
C ALA A 21 31.04 4.37 -13.56
N LEU A 22 29.82 3.89 -13.82
CA LEU A 22 28.58 4.49 -13.33
C LEU A 22 28.45 4.45 -11.80
N LEU A 23 28.89 3.36 -11.16
CA LEU A 23 28.91 3.25 -9.70
C LEU A 23 29.95 4.19 -9.07
N TYR A 24 31.11 4.38 -9.69
CA TYR A 24 32.17 5.27 -9.19
C TYR A 24 31.87 6.75 -9.45
N THR A 25 31.24 7.10 -10.57
CA THR A 25 30.71 8.46 -10.78
C THR A 25 29.54 8.75 -9.85
N PHE A 26 28.71 7.75 -9.54
CA PHE A 26 27.64 7.85 -8.54
C PHE A 26 28.19 8.00 -7.11
N LEU A 27 29.22 7.23 -6.73
CA LEU A 27 29.92 7.36 -5.44
C LEU A 27 30.66 8.71 -5.34
N GLY A 28 31.24 9.17 -6.45
CA GLY A 28 31.88 10.48 -6.56
C GLY A 28 30.89 11.62 -6.42
N MET A 29 29.74 11.57 -7.10
CA MET A 29 28.68 12.56 -6.97
C MET A 29 28.06 12.54 -5.56
N THR A 30 27.86 11.37 -4.95
CA THR A 30 27.38 11.29 -3.56
C THR A 30 28.40 11.84 -2.56
N LEU A 31 29.70 11.59 -2.71
CA LEU A 31 30.73 12.17 -1.84
C LEU A 31 30.88 13.70 -2.03
N ILE A 32 30.75 14.19 -3.26
CA ILE A 32 30.75 15.63 -3.56
C ILE A 32 29.51 16.32 -2.98
N LEU A 33 28.34 15.67 -3.07
CA LEU A 33 27.09 16.17 -2.49
C LEU A 33 27.13 16.12 -0.96
N PHE A 34 27.68 15.06 -0.36
CA PHE A 34 27.84 14.95 1.11
C PHE A 34 28.83 16.00 1.65
N ARG A 35 29.93 16.26 0.91
CA ARG A 35 30.86 17.36 1.20
C ARG A 35 30.17 18.73 1.14
N ASN A 36 29.28 18.94 0.16
CA ASN A 36 28.54 20.20 0.04
C ASN A 36 27.40 20.32 1.07
N LEU A 37 26.83 19.21 1.53
CA LEU A 37 25.76 19.18 2.55
C LEU A 37 26.26 19.56 3.96
N ILE A 38 27.51 19.22 4.30
CA ILE A 38 28.10 19.51 5.62
C ILE A 38 28.62 20.97 5.71
N PHE A 39 28.95 21.60 4.59
CA PHE A 39 29.65 22.89 4.55
C PHE A 39 28.81 24.10 4.08
N ILE A 40 27.53 23.92 3.74
CA ILE A 40 26.66 25.06 3.40
C ILE A 40 25.97 25.53 4.69
N PRO A 41 26.27 26.75 5.18
CA PRO A 41 25.51 27.32 6.28
C PRO A 41 24.08 27.57 5.82
N LEU A 42 23.13 27.14 6.65
CA LEU A 42 21.69 27.33 6.52
C LEU A 42 21.34 28.80 6.28
N ASN A 43 21.22 29.21 5.01
CA ASN A 43 20.46 30.40 4.63
C ASN A 43 19.44 29.98 3.58
N ILE A 44 18.20 29.92 4.07
CA ILE A 44 16.99 29.54 3.37
C ILE A 44 16.49 30.80 2.67
N GLU A 45 16.63 30.90 1.35
CA GLU A 45 15.72 31.77 0.57
C GLU A 45 15.73 31.49 -0.93
N ASP A 46 16.84 31.09 -1.56
CA ASP A 46 16.89 31.05 -3.04
C ASP A 46 17.43 29.74 -3.63
N THR A 47 16.68 28.63 -3.53
CA THR A 47 16.88 27.50 -4.44
C THR A 47 15.60 27.20 -5.23
N PRO A 48 15.65 27.11 -6.57
CA PRO A 48 14.45 26.87 -7.38
C PRO A 48 13.94 25.45 -7.13
N SER A 49 12.92 25.38 -6.30
CA SER A 49 12.15 24.20 -5.87
C SER A 49 11.57 23.37 -7.02
N SER A 50 11.54 23.93 -8.24
CA SER A 50 11.10 23.25 -9.47
C SER A 50 12.10 22.22 -10.00
N ILE A 51 13.42 22.43 -9.83
CA ILE A 51 14.45 21.48 -10.30
C ILE A 51 14.52 20.24 -9.38
N MET A 52 14.21 20.41 -8.09
CA MET A 52 14.18 19.30 -7.12
C MET A 52 12.95 18.39 -7.23
N LEU A 53 11.85 18.87 -7.81
CA LEU A 53 10.67 18.05 -8.12
C LEU A 53 10.83 17.18 -9.37
N LEU A 54 11.68 17.62 -10.31
CA LEU A 54 11.96 16.88 -11.55
C LEU A 54 12.98 15.77 -11.35
N LEU A 55 13.91 15.91 -10.40
CA LEU A 55 14.98 14.94 -10.17
C LEU A 55 14.48 13.53 -9.77
N PRO A 56 13.48 13.37 -8.89
CA PRO A 56 12.92 12.07 -8.53
C PRO A 56 12.15 11.43 -9.70
N ILE A 57 11.47 12.24 -10.52
CA ILE A 57 10.73 11.81 -11.72
C ILE A 57 11.71 11.37 -12.81
N LEU A 58 12.80 12.11 -13.01
CA LEU A 58 13.86 11.79 -13.97
C LEU A 58 14.63 10.53 -13.54
N LEU A 59 14.92 10.38 -12.25
CA LEU A 59 15.56 9.18 -11.69
C LEU A 59 14.63 7.96 -11.82
N PHE A 60 13.33 8.10 -11.57
CA PHE A 60 12.35 7.02 -11.80
C PHE A 60 12.25 6.63 -13.28
N TYR A 61 12.22 7.62 -14.18
CA TYR A 61 12.15 7.41 -15.63
C TYR A 61 13.42 6.74 -16.19
N LEU A 62 14.61 7.20 -15.79
CA LEU A 62 15.89 6.60 -16.19
C LEU A 62 16.03 5.17 -15.66
N PHE A 63 15.44 4.86 -14.51
CA PHE A 63 15.48 3.53 -13.92
C PHE A 63 14.51 2.55 -14.60
N GLN A 64 13.33 3.01 -15.04
CA GLN A 64 12.40 2.18 -15.82
C GLN A 64 13.03 1.69 -17.14
N LYS A 65 13.95 2.48 -17.70
CA LYS A 65 14.71 2.15 -18.92
C LYS A 65 15.83 1.12 -18.71
N SER A 66 16.20 0.80 -17.47
CA SER A 66 17.23 -0.21 -17.15
C SER A 66 16.64 -1.63 -17.15
N GLU A 67 16.16 -2.10 -18.30
CA GLU A 67 15.80 -3.51 -18.51
C GLU A 67 17.03 -4.33 -18.90
N GLY A 68 17.73 -4.86 -17.89
CA GLY A 68 18.87 -5.77 -18.06
C GLY A 68 18.65 -7.09 -17.34
N LYS A 69 18.81 -8.20 -18.08
CA LYS A 69 18.47 -9.63 -17.87
C LYS A 69 18.85 -10.36 -16.55
N GLU A 70 19.03 -9.72 -15.39
CA GLU A 70 19.22 -10.42 -14.10
C GLU A 70 18.12 -10.10 -13.07
N GLU A 71 17.02 -10.86 -13.14
CA GLU A 71 15.74 -10.62 -12.44
C GLU A 71 15.83 -10.52 -10.90
N LYS A 72 16.76 -11.21 -10.24
CA LYS A 72 16.93 -11.13 -8.77
C LYS A 72 17.70 -9.89 -8.31
N MET A 73 18.60 -9.36 -9.14
CA MET A 73 19.46 -8.23 -8.77
C MET A 73 18.78 -6.88 -9.07
N VAL A 74 17.89 -6.86 -10.07
CA VAL A 74 17.06 -5.70 -10.42
C VAL A 74 16.05 -5.34 -9.31
N GLU A 75 15.52 -6.33 -8.59
CA GLU A 75 14.51 -6.09 -7.54
C GLU A 75 15.09 -5.46 -6.26
N ASN A 76 16.26 -5.91 -5.81
CA ASN A 76 16.98 -5.25 -4.72
C ASN A 76 17.39 -3.83 -5.09
N ARG A 77 17.75 -3.60 -6.36
CA ARG A 77 18.10 -2.25 -6.87
C ARG A 77 16.88 -1.33 -6.97
N ARG A 78 15.71 -1.84 -7.36
CA ARG A 78 14.43 -1.09 -7.32
C ARG A 78 14.03 -0.73 -5.90
N PHE A 79 14.23 -1.64 -4.94
CA PHE A 79 13.96 -1.38 -3.52
C PHE A 79 14.90 -0.35 -2.91
N ILE A 80 16.20 -0.40 -3.23
CA ILE A 80 17.19 0.59 -2.77
C ILE A 80 16.95 1.95 -3.44
N ALA A 81 16.65 1.99 -4.74
CA ALA A 81 16.32 3.22 -5.45
C ALA A 81 15.00 3.84 -4.95
N PHE A 82 14.02 3.02 -4.57
CA PHE A 82 12.79 3.49 -3.95
C PHE A 82 12.99 3.98 -2.52
N GLY A 83 13.83 3.29 -1.73
CA GLY A 83 14.29 3.78 -0.42
C GLY A 83 15.01 5.12 -0.54
N TYR A 84 15.81 5.31 -1.60
CA TYR A 84 16.48 6.57 -1.89
C TYR A 84 15.51 7.67 -2.35
N PHE A 85 14.54 7.33 -3.22
CA PHE A 85 13.43 8.22 -3.60
C PHE A 85 12.63 8.67 -2.37
N PHE A 86 12.34 7.74 -1.45
CA PHE A 86 11.62 7.99 -0.21
C PHE A 86 12.41 8.92 0.73
N VAL A 87 13.69 8.64 0.96
CA VAL A 87 14.57 9.49 1.77
C VAL A 87 14.75 10.87 1.13
N CYS A 88 14.91 10.97 -0.19
CA CYS A 88 15.00 12.24 -0.89
C CYS A 88 13.68 13.02 -0.87
N ALA A 89 12.53 12.35 -1.03
CA ALA A 89 11.22 12.97 -0.94
C ALA A 89 10.93 13.48 0.48
N GLU A 90 11.28 12.71 1.52
CA GLU A 90 11.20 13.16 2.91
C GLU A 90 12.12 14.35 3.17
N ILE A 91 13.38 14.31 2.72
CA ILE A 91 14.32 15.42 2.89
C ILE A 91 13.84 16.68 2.16
N ILE A 92 13.29 16.55 0.95
CA ILE A 92 12.73 17.68 0.19
C ILE A 92 11.50 18.25 0.88
N LEU A 93 10.64 17.40 1.46
CA LEU A 93 9.45 17.84 2.21
C LEU A 93 9.82 18.52 3.54
N ILE A 94 10.88 18.04 4.21
CA ILE A 94 11.45 18.68 5.40
C ILE A 94 12.02 20.07 5.04
N GLN A 95 12.69 20.19 3.88
CA GLN A 95 13.30 21.45 3.44
C GLN A 95 12.29 22.50 2.96
N LEU A 96 11.07 22.11 2.61
CA LEU A 96 10.01 23.02 2.13
C LEU A 96 9.28 23.78 3.25
N GLY A 97 9.65 23.62 4.52
CA GLY A 97 9.28 24.53 5.62
C GLY A 97 7.78 24.68 5.92
N LYS A 98 6.90 23.89 5.30
CA LYS A 98 5.45 23.92 5.54
C LYS A 98 5.09 22.77 6.47
N ALA A 99 4.51 23.10 7.62
CA ALA A 99 4.16 22.22 8.73
C ALA A 99 3.05 21.19 8.42
N VAL A 100 3.12 20.48 7.29
CA VAL A 100 2.60 19.11 7.25
C VAL A 100 3.64 18.27 7.96
N THR A 101 3.50 18.16 9.28
CA THR A 101 4.49 17.46 10.12
C THR A 101 4.70 16.04 9.58
N ALA A 102 5.95 15.66 9.28
CA ALA A 102 6.32 14.36 8.72
C ALA A 102 5.67 13.17 9.46
N GLN A 103 5.43 13.32 10.77
CA GLN A 103 4.68 12.38 11.59
C GLN A 103 3.28 12.07 11.06
N GLU A 104 2.53 13.05 10.56
CA GLU A 104 1.19 12.79 10.00
C GLU A 104 1.31 11.93 8.75
N ILE A 105 2.23 12.27 7.84
CA ILE A 105 2.44 11.50 6.62
C ILE A 105 2.75 10.04 6.96
N LEU A 106 3.69 9.80 7.88
CA LEU A 106 4.05 8.47 8.35
C LEU A 106 2.85 7.70 8.89
N VAL A 107 2.02 8.35 9.68
CA VAL A 107 0.83 7.74 10.28
C VAL A 107 -0.21 7.38 9.23
N PHE A 108 -0.47 8.26 8.27
CA PHE A 108 -1.41 7.97 7.19
C PHE A 108 -0.90 6.84 6.30
N ILE A 109 0.41 6.79 6.01
CA ILE A 109 1.03 5.66 5.30
C ILE A 109 0.80 4.37 6.08
N THR A 110 1.07 4.38 7.39
CA THR A 110 0.88 3.24 8.27
C THR A 110 -0.57 2.75 8.27
N PHE A 111 -1.53 3.67 8.42
CA PHE A 111 -2.96 3.39 8.37
C PHE A 111 -3.34 2.72 7.04
N TYR A 112 -3.03 3.35 5.91
CA TYR A 112 -3.38 2.83 4.60
C TYR A 112 -2.64 1.54 4.26
N ALA A 113 -1.41 1.34 4.76
CA ALA A 113 -0.66 0.11 4.57
C ALA A 113 -1.29 -1.06 5.34
N ILE A 114 -1.72 -0.85 6.59
CA ILE A 114 -2.45 -1.86 7.38
C ILE A 114 -3.78 -2.22 6.71
N CYS A 115 -4.55 -1.21 6.31
CA CYS A 115 -5.82 -1.42 5.62
C CYS A 115 -5.63 -2.11 4.26
N GLY A 116 -4.58 -1.74 3.52
CA GLY A 116 -4.19 -2.38 2.27
C GLY A 116 -3.82 -3.85 2.47
N ILE A 117 -3.05 -4.19 3.51
CA ILE A 117 -2.74 -5.59 3.86
C ILE A 117 -4.01 -6.35 4.23
N SER A 118 -4.91 -5.77 5.03
CA SER A 118 -6.20 -6.38 5.35
C SER A 118 -6.99 -6.73 4.07
N LEU A 119 -7.12 -5.78 3.14
CA LEU A 119 -7.79 -6.01 1.86
C LEU A 119 -7.03 -7.04 1.00
N ASN A 120 -5.69 -7.04 1.04
CA ASN A 120 -4.88 -8.02 0.34
C ASN A 120 -5.06 -9.45 0.91
N LEU A 121 -5.34 -9.61 2.21
CA LEU A 121 -5.65 -10.92 2.78
C LEU A 121 -6.97 -11.48 2.24
N SER A 122 -8.03 -10.67 2.26
CA SER A 122 -9.37 -11.11 1.85
C SER A 122 -9.52 -11.19 0.32
N THR A 123 -9.27 -10.08 -0.37
CA THR A 123 -9.43 -9.98 -1.82
C THR A 123 -8.19 -10.43 -2.57
N GLY A 124 -7.00 -10.05 -2.11
CA GLY A 124 -5.75 -10.38 -2.78
C GLY A 124 -5.44 -11.87 -2.77
N LEU A 125 -5.53 -12.55 -1.64
CA LEU A 125 -5.14 -13.97 -1.52
C LEU A 125 -6.25 -14.95 -1.86
N VAL A 126 -7.48 -14.67 -1.44
CA VAL A 126 -8.62 -15.61 -1.55
C VAL A 126 -9.59 -15.25 -2.67
N GLY A 127 -9.56 -14.01 -3.17
CA GLY A 127 -10.43 -13.57 -4.26
C GLY A 127 -11.82 -13.08 -3.84
N VAL A 128 -12.10 -13.01 -2.53
CA VAL A 128 -13.40 -12.51 -2.04
C VAL A 128 -13.39 -10.98 -2.05
N LEU A 129 -14.33 -10.37 -2.78
CA LEU A 129 -14.42 -8.91 -2.95
C LEU A 129 -14.90 -8.21 -1.66
N ASN A 130 -13.98 -7.79 -0.81
CA ASN A 130 -14.29 -7.18 0.48
C ASN A 130 -14.40 -5.65 0.36
N PHE A 131 -15.62 -5.14 0.22
CA PHE A 131 -15.89 -3.69 0.33
C PHE A 131 -16.31 -3.25 1.74
N GLY A 132 -16.36 -4.18 2.70
CA GLY A 132 -16.69 -3.94 4.10
C GLY A 132 -15.46 -3.61 4.95
N VAL A 133 -14.32 -3.28 4.35
CA VAL A 133 -13.10 -2.95 5.12
C VAL A 133 -13.34 -1.73 6.04
N VAL A 134 -14.08 -0.71 5.59
CA VAL A 134 -14.44 0.44 6.46
C VAL A 134 -15.24 0.01 7.69
N PHE A 135 -16.13 -0.98 7.55
CA PHE A 135 -16.88 -1.53 8.67
C PHE A 135 -15.95 -2.19 9.69
N GLN A 136 -14.98 -2.98 9.22
CA GLN A 136 -13.99 -3.65 10.07
C GLN A 136 -13.09 -2.64 10.79
N ILE A 137 -12.68 -1.57 10.09
CA ILE A 137 -11.92 -0.45 10.67
C ILE A 137 -12.75 0.26 11.75
N ALA A 138 -14.00 0.60 11.44
CA ALA A 138 -14.89 1.30 12.36
C ALA A 138 -15.17 0.48 13.62
N LEU A 139 -15.45 -0.82 13.46
CA LEU A 139 -15.61 -1.75 14.59
C LEU A 139 -14.39 -1.76 15.50
N GLY A 140 -13.19 -1.93 14.91
CA GLY A 140 -11.95 -1.95 15.69
C GLY A 140 -11.71 -0.66 16.47
N ALA A 141 -11.97 0.49 15.85
CA ALA A 141 -11.86 1.80 16.49
C ALA A 141 -12.85 1.95 17.66
N VAL A 142 -14.12 1.58 17.45
CA VAL A 142 -15.18 1.70 18.46
C VAL A 142 -14.95 0.74 19.62
N ILE A 143 -14.66 -0.54 19.35
CA ILE A 143 -14.42 -1.55 20.40
C ILE A 143 -13.22 -1.13 21.24
N TYR A 144 -12.13 -0.71 20.59
CA TYR A 144 -10.95 -0.22 21.31
C TYR A 144 -11.31 1.00 22.18
N ALA A 145 -11.99 2.00 21.61
CA ALA A 145 -12.33 3.22 22.33
C ALA A 145 -13.26 2.96 23.52
N LEU A 146 -14.24 2.07 23.38
CA LEU A 146 -15.13 1.68 24.48
C LEU A 146 -14.38 0.93 25.59
N LEU A 147 -13.49 -0.01 25.25
CA LEU A 147 -12.68 -0.73 26.25
C LEU A 147 -11.67 0.17 26.96
N ALA A 148 -11.06 1.10 26.21
CA ALA A 148 -10.07 2.00 26.76
C ALA A 148 -10.72 3.04 27.68
N VAL A 149 -11.90 3.57 27.32
CA VAL A 149 -12.54 4.67 28.04
C VAL A 149 -13.52 4.19 29.12
N ASN A 150 -14.38 3.21 28.84
CA ASN A 150 -15.46 2.84 29.78
C ASN A 150 -15.00 1.83 30.83
N THR A 151 -14.13 0.89 30.47
CA THR A 151 -13.67 -0.18 31.39
C THR A 151 -12.27 0.06 31.94
N GLY A 152 -11.55 1.08 31.45
CA GLY A 152 -10.18 1.39 31.89
C GLY A 152 -9.18 0.27 31.64
N VAL A 153 -9.48 -0.61 30.67
CA VAL A 153 -8.62 -1.75 30.35
C VAL A 153 -7.28 -1.23 29.80
N ASN A 154 -6.18 -1.87 30.21
CA ASN A 154 -4.84 -1.54 29.71
C ASN A 154 -4.83 -1.47 28.17
N THR A 155 -4.22 -0.43 27.62
CA THR A 155 -4.17 -0.16 26.18
C THR A 155 -3.76 -1.39 25.36
N ILE A 156 -2.74 -2.13 25.79
CA ILE A 156 -2.25 -3.31 25.06
C ILE A 156 -3.33 -4.40 25.01
N LEU A 157 -3.98 -4.68 26.14
CA LEU A 157 -5.07 -5.64 26.22
C LEU A 157 -6.26 -5.19 25.37
N ALA A 158 -6.58 -3.90 25.38
CA ALA A 158 -7.66 -3.32 24.59
C ALA A 158 -7.42 -3.48 23.07
N ILE A 159 -6.16 -3.36 22.61
CA ILE A 159 -5.80 -3.63 21.20
C ILE A 159 -6.07 -5.09 20.84
N PHE A 160 -5.60 -6.04 21.66
CA PHE A 160 -5.81 -7.46 21.37
C PHE A 160 -7.28 -7.86 21.43
N LEU A 161 -8.02 -7.37 22.42
CA LEU A 161 -9.46 -7.62 22.53
C LEU A 161 -10.23 -7.02 21.35
N SER A 162 -9.90 -5.80 20.92
CA SER A 162 -10.57 -5.19 19.75
C SER A 162 -10.30 -5.99 18.48
N MET A 163 -9.08 -6.47 18.26
CA MET A 163 -8.75 -7.36 17.15
C MET A 163 -9.54 -8.67 17.20
N ILE A 164 -9.58 -9.34 18.36
CA ILE A 164 -10.26 -10.63 18.52
C ILE A 164 -11.77 -10.49 18.31
N ILE A 165 -12.39 -9.49 18.93
CA ILE A 165 -13.84 -9.26 18.81
C ILE A 165 -14.19 -8.90 17.36
N THR A 166 -13.39 -8.03 16.72
CA THR A 166 -13.61 -7.69 15.30
C THR A 166 -13.41 -8.89 14.38
N ALA A 167 -12.45 -9.76 14.67
CA ALA A 167 -12.23 -11.00 13.93
C ALA A 167 -13.45 -11.94 14.02
N ILE A 168 -14.00 -12.10 15.22
CA ILE A 168 -15.20 -12.93 15.46
C ILE A 168 -16.41 -12.35 14.71
N ILE A 169 -16.66 -11.04 14.81
CA ILE A 169 -17.77 -10.38 14.10
C ILE A 169 -17.58 -10.52 12.59
N SER A 170 -16.36 -10.33 12.09
CA SER A 170 -16.04 -10.49 10.67
C SER A 170 -16.24 -11.92 10.18
N ALA A 171 -15.93 -12.93 11.02
CA ALA A 171 -16.18 -14.33 10.72
C ALA A 171 -17.68 -14.65 10.65
N ILE A 172 -18.47 -14.13 11.59
CA ILE A 172 -19.94 -14.31 11.62
C ILE A 172 -20.56 -13.71 10.36
N ILE A 173 -20.14 -12.50 9.98
CA ILE A 173 -20.60 -11.85 8.75
C ILE A 173 -20.16 -12.66 7.53
N ALA A 174 -18.94 -13.16 7.49
CA ALA A 174 -18.48 -14.01 6.40
C ALA A 174 -19.38 -15.24 6.25
N LEU A 175 -19.72 -15.91 7.36
CA LEU A 175 -20.57 -17.10 7.34
C LEU A 175 -21.97 -16.83 6.76
N SER A 176 -22.55 -15.66 7.03
CA SER A 176 -23.88 -15.30 6.52
C SER A 176 -23.83 -14.81 5.07
N THR A 177 -22.75 -14.13 4.68
CA THR A 177 -22.65 -13.44 3.38
C THR A 177 -21.94 -14.24 2.29
N LEU A 178 -21.04 -15.17 2.62
CA LEU A 178 -20.29 -16.00 1.65
C LEU A 178 -21.18 -17.01 0.89
N ARG A 179 -22.46 -17.12 1.25
CA ARG A 179 -23.46 -17.90 0.48
C ARG A 179 -23.99 -17.16 -0.75
N LEU A 180 -23.68 -15.87 -0.86
CA LEU A 180 -24.09 -15.02 -1.96
C LEU A 180 -23.08 -15.08 -3.11
N LYS A 181 -23.51 -14.75 -4.33
CA LYS A 181 -22.56 -14.54 -5.44
C LYS A 181 -21.67 -13.32 -5.14
N ASP A 182 -20.46 -13.30 -5.70
CA ASP A 182 -19.42 -12.31 -5.37
C ASP A 182 -19.88 -10.85 -5.49
N ASP A 183 -20.69 -10.52 -6.49
CA ASP A 183 -21.23 -9.16 -6.67
C ASP A 183 -22.23 -8.78 -5.56
N TYR A 184 -23.06 -9.72 -5.11
CA TYR A 184 -23.98 -9.48 -4.00
C TYR A 184 -23.23 -9.37 -2.66
N PHE A 185 -22.18 -10.17 -2.47
CA PHE A 185 -21.31 -10.07 -1.30
C PHE A 185 -20.69 -8.67 -1.20
N ALA A 186 -20.24 -8.09 -2.32
CA ALA A 186 -19.71 -6.74 -2.38
C ALA A 186 -20.73 -5.67 -1.94
N ILE A 187 -21.95 -5.73 -2.48
CA ILE A 187 -23.04 -4.78 -2.14
C ILE A 187 -23.39 -4.85 -0.65
N VAL A 188 -23.55 -6.07 -0.11
CA VAL A 188 -23.87 -6.28 1.31
C VAL A 188 -22.75 -5.74 2.19
N SER A 189 -21.50 -5.94 1.80
CA SER A 189 -20.34 -5.49 2.59
C SER A 189 -20.24 -3.96 2.69
N ILE A 190 -20.53 -3.22 1.61
CA ILE A 190 -20.61 -1.75 1.65
C ILE A 190 -21.75 -1.31 2.58
N THR A 191 -22.91 -1.94 2.41
CA THR A 191 -24.12 -1.62 3.19
C THR A 191 -23.91 -1.84 4.68
N LEU A 192 -23.17 -2.88 5.09
CA LEU A 192 -22.83 -3.13 6.49
C LEU A 192 -22.02 -1.99 7.11
N GLY A 193 -21.10 -1.37 6.37
CA GLY A 193 -20.38 -0.18 6.83
C GLY A 193 -21.31 1.01 7.06
N GLU A 194 -22.24 1.23 6.16
CA GLU A 194 -23.23 2.30 6.31
C GLU A 194 -24.21 2.03 7.46
N ILE A 195 -24.73 0.80 7.58
CA ILE A 195 -25.59 0.40 8.71
C ILE A 195 -24.86 0.63 10.03
N PHE A 196 -23.60 0.20 10.15
CA PHE A 196 -22.84 0.38 11.38
C PHE A 196 -22.59 1.85 11.69
N ARG A 197 -22.29 2.67 10.68
CA ARG A 197 -22.13 4.12 10.83
C ARG A 197 -23.42 4.77 11.34
N GLN A 198 -24.58 4.37 10.82
CA GLN A 198 -25.88 4.84 11.31
C GLN A 198 -26.15 4.33 12.72
N LEU A 199 -25.76 3.10 13.05
CA LEU A 199 -25.86 2.55 14.40
C LEU A 199 -25.05 3.37 15.40
N MET A 200 -23.82 3.79 15.06
CA MET A 200 -23.01 4.66 15.92
C MET A 200 -23.68 6.02 16.20
N LYS A 201 -24.49 6.53 15.26
CA LYS A 201 -25.23 7.79 15.45
C LYS A 201 -26.42 7.61 16.39
N THR A 202 -27.14 6.52 16.22
CA THR A 202 -28.42 6.27 16.89
C THR A 202 -28.25 5.64 18.28
N GLU A 203 -27.40 4.62 18.39
CA GLU A 203 -27.30 3.77 19.58
C GLU A 203 -26.55 4.48 20.73
N PRO A 204 -27.21 4.77 21.86
CA PRO A 204 -26.59 5.49 22.98
C PRO A 204 -25.44 4.71 23.64
N ASN A 205 -25.48 3.37 23.61
CA ASN A 205 -24.45 2.53 24.23
C ASN A 205 -23.14 2.49 23.43
N LEU A 206 -23.16 2.91 22.16
CA LEU A 206 -21.95 3.03 21.32
C LEU A 206 -21.31 4.42 21.43
N ARG A 207 -21.81 5.29 22.32
CA ARG A 207 -21.25 6.62 22.59
C ARG A 207 -20.21 6.55 23.70
N GLY A 208 -19.45 7.64 23.85
CA GLY A 208 -18.46 7.79 24.91
C GLY A 208 -19.03 7.61 26.33
N PRO A 209 -18.16 7.65 27.35
CA PRO A 209 -18.52 7.40 28.74
C PRO A 209 -19.62 8.34 29.21
N ILE A 210 -20.35 7.93 30.24
CA ILE A 210 -21.28 8.83 30.93
C ILE A 210 -20.43 9.87 31.66
N ILE A 211 -20.54 11.14 31.26
CA ILE A 211 -19.83 12.26 31.88
C ILE A 211 -20.87 13.01 32.72
N ASN A 212 -20.63 13.16 34.03
CA ASN A 212 -21.54 13.86 34.95
C ASN A 212 -22.99 13.33 34.98
N GLY A 213 -23.18 12.01 34.78
CA GLY A 213 -24.51 11.38 34.78
C GLY A 213 -25.27 11.48 33.46
N GLU A 214 -24.74 12.20 32.47
CA GLU A 214 -25.34 12.33 31.14
C GLU A 214 -24.45 11.71 30.06
N ARG A 215 -25.08 11.14 29.03
CA ARG A 215 -24.34 10.70 27.84
C ARG A 215 -24.07 11.91 26.96
N PRO A 216 -22.89 11.99 26.32
CA PRO A 216 -22.62 13.03 25.34
C PRO A 216 -23.75 13.11 24.31
N SER A 217 -24.29 14.32 24.11
CA SER A 217 -25.32 14.57 23.09
C SER A 217 -24.76 14.37 21.68
N THR A 218 -23.44 14.59 21.52
CA THR A 218 -22.71 14.31 20.29
C THR A 218 -22.50 12.80 20.14
N PRO A 219 -22.78 12.21 18.96
CA PRO A 219 -22.54 10.79 18.70
C PRO A 219 -21.03 10.56 18.49
N ALA A 220 -20.24 10.65 19.56
CA ALA A 220 -18.80 10.50 19.50
C ALA A 220 -18.27 9.82 20.78
N ILE A 221 -17.19 9.06 20.63
CA ILE A 221 -16.38 8.61 21.76
C ILE A 221 -15.22 9.60 21.90
N LEU A 222 -15.14 10.27 23.05
CA LEU A 222 -14.17 11.33 23.31
C LEU A 222 -13.17 10.88 24.38
N GLN A 223 -12.06 11.61 24.48
CA GLN A 223 -11.04 11.44 25.53
C GLN A 223 -10.43 10.04 25.58
N ILE A 224 -10.11 9.50 24.41
CA ILE A 224 -9.48 8.19 24.32
C ILE A 224 -8.10 8.25 24.98
N PRO A 225 -7.79 7.38 25.95
CA PRO A 225 -6.50 7.41 26.63
C PRO A 225 -5.41 7.09 25.62
N LEU A 226 -4.41 7.95 25.66
CA LEU A 226 -3.30 8.00 24.73
C LEU A 226 -2.16 7.13 25.29
N PRO A 227 -1.68 6.10 24.54
CA PRO A 227 -0.68 5.16 25.04
C PRO A 227 0.66 5.86 25.34
N PHE A 228 1.24 5.61 26.52
CA PHE A 228 2.51 6.24 26.94
C PHE A 228 2.46 7.76 27.13
N LYS A 229 1.26 8.36 27.23
CA LYS A 229 1.13 9.80 27.52
C LYS A 229 1.71 10.16 28.89
N GLU A 230 1.47 9.35 29.92
CA GLU A 230 2.02 9.58 31.27
C GLU A 230 3.55 9.61 31.28
N TRP A 231 4.21 8.70 30.53
CA TRP A 231 5.66 8.71 30.38
C TRP A 231 6.16 9.95 29.64
N HIS A 232 5.47 10.35 28.57
CA HIS A 232 5.81 11.54 27.79
C HIS A 232 5.69 12.82 28.62
N ASP A 233 4.57 12.98 29.35
CA ASP A 233 4.31 14.11 30.23
C ASP A 233 5.31 14.15 31.41
N THR A 234 5.70 12.99 31.97
CA THR A 234 6.68 12.91 33.07
C THR A 234 8.11 13.23 32.62
N THR A 235 8.45 12.90 31.37
CA THR A 235 9.82 13.08 30.83
C THR A 235 9.95 14.38 30.04
N ASN A 236 8.91 15.23 30.00
CA ASN A 236 8.80 16.39 29.09
C ASN A 236 9.08 16.03 27.61
N GLY A 237 8.80 14.79 27.21
CA GLY A 237 9.13 14.29 25.88
C GLY A 237 10.64 14.16 25.58
N LEU A 238 11.51 14.26 26.58
CA LEU A 238 12.96 14.15 26.40
C LEU A 238 13.38 12.68 26.20
N LEU A 239 13.73 12.31 24.97
CA LEU A 239 14.34 11.01 24.67
C LEU A 239 15.76 11.26 24.17
N PHE A 240 16.76 10.75 24.90
CA PHE A 240 18.19 10.99 24.60
C PHE A 240 18.59 12.48 24.49
N GLY A 241 17.96 13.35 25.28
CA GLY A 241 18.25 14.80 25.28
C GLY A 241 17.57 15.60 24.16
N ILE A 242 16.71 14.98 23.35
CA ILE A 242 15.93 15.62 22.29
C ILE A 242 14.45 15.65 22.72
N GLU A 243 13.81 16.81 22.65
CA GLU A 243 12.37 16.96 22.83
C GLU A 243 11.62 16.36 21.64
N ILE A 244 10.92 15.25 21.85
CA ILE A 244 10.14 14.57 20.82
C ILE A 244 8.66 14.91 21.05
N PRO A 245 7.94 15.46 20.05
CA PRO A 245 6.50 15.70 20.19
C PRO A 245 5.74 14.38 20.32
N TYR A 246 4.73 14.35 21.18
CA TYR A 246 3.97 13.13 21.48
C TYR A 246 3.37 12.44 20.24
N ARG A 247 2.96 13.22 19.23
CA ARG A 247 2.47 12.71 17.95
C ARG A 247 3.49 11.82 17.22
N PHE A 248 4.78 12.08 17.38
CA PHE A 248 5.86 11.26 16.81
C PHE A 248 5.98 9.92 17.53
N VAL A 249 5.74 9.89 18.85
CA VAL A 249 5.71 8.66 19.65
C VAL A 249 4.57 7.74 19.18
N ILE A 250 3.36 8.29 19.00
CA ILE A 250 2.22 7.53 18.44
C ILE A 250 2.54 7.02 17.03
N ALA A 251 3.14 7.87 16.18
CA ALA A 251 3.54 7.48 14.84
C ALA A 251 4.54 6.31 14.84
N ALA A 252 5.54 6.36 15.72
CA ALA A 252 6.52 5.29 15.88
C ALA A 252 5.90 3.99 16.40
N ILE A 253 5.00 4.06 17.40
CA ILE A 253 4.28 2.89 17.91
C ILE A 253 3.39 2.29 16.81
N GLY A 254 2.67 3.13 16.07
CA GLY A 254 1.84 2.68 14.96
C GLY A 254 2.65 2.01 13.86
N PHE A 255 3.81 2.58 13.52
CA PHE A 255 4.72 1.98 12.55
C PHE A 255 5.30 0.65 13.05
N LEU A 256 5.63 0.54 14.34
CA LEU A 256 6.06 -0.71 14.96
C LEU A 256 4.95 -1.78 14.88
N MET A 257 3.70 -1.41 15.17
CA MET A 257 2.55 -2.31 15.01
C MET A 257 2.39 -2.76 13.55
N PHE A 258 2.58 -1.85 12.59
CA PHE A 258 2.59 -2.18 11.17
C PHE A 258 3.70 -3.19 10.81
N ILE A 259 4.92 -3.00 11.30
CA ILE A 259 6.03 -3.93 11.04
C ILE A 259 5.68 -5.33 11.54
N ILE A 260 5.14 -5.43 12.77
CA ILE A 260 4.76 -6.70 13.38
C ILE A 260 3.69 -7.39 12.53
N ILE A 261 2.60 -6.69 12.17
CA ILE A 261 1.52 -7.29 11.39
C ILE A 261 1.96 -7.63 9.96
N TYR A 262 2.84 -6.81 9.36
CA TYR A 262 3.43 -7.08 8.06
C TYR A 262 4.19 -8.41 8.07
N PHE A 263 5.05 -8.66 9.07
CA PHE A 263 5.78 -9.92 9.17
C PHE A 263 4.86 -11.12 9.40
N ILE A 264 3.81 -10.96 10.22
CA ILE A 264 2.82 -12.01 10.47
C ILE A 264 2.07 -12.37 9.17
N CYS A 265 1.58 -11.36 8.45
CA CYS A 265 0.88 -11.54 7.17
C CYS A 265 1.80 -12.11 6.10
N GLU A 266 3.07 -11.67 6.04
CA GLU A 266 4.05 -12.20 5.10
C GLU A 266 4.32 -13.69 5.37
N ARG A 267 4.46 -14.08 6.63
CA ARG A 267 4.62 -15.48 7.02
C ARG A 267 3.37 -16.30 6.67
N LEU A 268 2.17 -15.75 6.87
CA LEU A 268 0.91 -16.40 6.52
C LEU A 268 0.80 -16.64 5.01
N THR A 269 1.12 -15.65 4.18
CA THR A 269 1.04 -15.74 2.72
C THR A 269 2.03 -16.75 2.12
N HIS A 270 3.19 -16.94 2.74
CA HIS A 270 4.21 -17.91 2.32
C HIS A 270 4.02 -19.29 2.94
N SER A 271 3.08 -19.45 3.87
CA SER A 271 2.78 -20.74 4.49
C SER A 271 1.99 -21.67 3.55
N PRO A 272 1.92 -22.98 3.86
CA PRO A 272 1.05 -23.91 3.14
C PRO A 272 -0.42 -23.47 3.11
N TYR A 273 -0.88 -22.78 4.15
CA TYR A 273 -2.22 -22.21 4.21
C TYR A 273 -2.41 -21.15 3.13
N GLY A 274 -1.45 -20.24 2.95
CA GLY A 274 -1.48 -19.24 1.87
C GLY A 274 -1.53 -19.86 0.46
N ARG A 275 -0.99 -21.06 0.25
CA ARG A 275 -1.13 -21.78 -1.04
C ARG A 275 -2.55 -22.27 -1.29
N ILE A 276 -3.25 -22.73 -0.24
CA ILE A 276 -4.67 -23.12 -0.33
C ILE A 276 -5.52 -21.88 -0.62
N LEU A 277 -5.23 -20.75 0.02
CA LEU A 277 -5.95 -19.50 -0.24
C LEU A 277 -5.84 -19.08 -1.72
N ARG A 278 -4.63 -19.13 -2.27
CA ARG A 278 -4.40 -18.87 -3.69
C ARG A 278 -5.14 -19.84 -4.59
N SER A 279 -5.16 -21.13 -4.26
CA SER A 279 -5.90 -22.10 -5.09
C SER A 279 -7.41 -21.80 -5.07
N ILE A 280 -7.97 -21.38 -3.93
CA ILE A 280 -9.37 -20.94 -3.83
C ILE A 280 -9.64 -19.73 -4.72
N ARG A 281 -8.69 -18.78 -4.78
CA ARG A 281 -8.80 -17.59 -5.64
C ARG A 281 -8.79 -17.94 -7.13
N GLU A 282 -7.95 -18.90 -7.54
CA GLU A 282 -7.88 -19.32 -8.94
C GLU A 282 -9.13 -20.15 -9.32
N ASP A 283 -9.49 -21.13 -8.49
CA ASP A 283 -10.71 -21.93 -8.67
C ASP A 283 -11.16 -22.59 -7.35
N ASP A 284 -12.31 -22.11 -6.85
CA ASP A 284 -12.95 -22.60 -5.63
C ASP A 284 -13.42 -24.06 -5.78
N LEU A 285 -14.00 -24.40 -6.95
CA LEU A 285 -14.53 -25.73 -7.22
C LEU A 285 -13.38 -26.76 -7.28
N VAL A 286 -12.31 -26.46 -8.01
CA VAL A 286 -11.14 -27.34 -8.10
C VAL A 286 -10.50 -27.53 -6.72
N THR A 287 -10.42 -26.48 -5.90
CA THR A 287 -9.85 -26.63 -4.56
C THR A 287 -10.72 -27.52 -3.66
N SER A 288 -12.04 -27.44 -3.80
CA SER A 288 -12.98 -28.26 -3.05
C SER A 288 -12.93 -29.76 -3.41
N THR A 289 -12.67 -30.11 -4.67
CA THR A 289 -12.55 -31.52 -5.10
C THR A 289 -11.31 -32.21 -4.55
N TYR A 290 -10.24 -31.45 -4.23
CA TYR A 290 -9.08 -31.94 -3.47
C TYR A 290 -9.34 -32.11 -1.96
N GLY A 291 -10.60 -32.04 -1.52
CA GLY A 291 -11.00 -32.27 -0.13
C GLY A 291 -10.69 -31.13 0.83
N LYS A 292 -10.42 -29.92 0.32
CA LYS A 292 -10.22 -28.72 1.14
C LYS A 292 -11.54 -28.00 1.35
N ASN A 293 -11.87 -27.70 2.61
CA ASN A 293 -13.05 -26.92 2.93
C ASN A 293 -12.80 -25.43 2.62
N THR A 294 -13.30 -24.96 1.49
CA THR A 294 -13.08 -23.60 1.00
C THR A 294 -13.87 -22.57 1.78
N LEU A 295 -15.08 -22.92 2.27
CA LEU A 295 -15.90 -22.05 3.11
C LEU A 295 -15.18 -21.72 4.43
N ASN A 296 -14.63 -22.71 5.13
CA ASN A 296 -13.90 -22.47 6.37
C ASN A 296 -12.65 -21.60 6.15
N ALA A 297 -11.93 -21.81 5.05
CA ALA A 297 -10.77 -20.99 4.70
C ALA A 297 -11.17 -19.53 4.39
N LYS A 298 -12.28 -19.32 3.65
CA LYS A 298 -12.84 -17.99 3.38
C LYS A 298 -13.28 -17.26 4.67
N VAL A 299 -13.90 -17.98 5.62
CA VAL A 299 -14.33 -17.41 6.91
C VAL A 299 -13.12 -17.04 7.77
N GLN A 300 -12.13 -17.93 7.87
CA GLN A 300 -10.90 -17.69 8.63
C GLN A 300 -10.12 -16.49 8.08
N ILE A 301 -9.97 -16.37 6.75
CA ILE A 301 -9.27 -15.21 6.19
C ILE A 301 -10.07 -13.92 6.41
N MET A 302 -11.40 -13.98 6.40
CA MET A 302 -12.23 -12.80 6.67
C MET A 302 -12.08 -12.36 8.12
N ALA A 303 -11.98 -13.30 9.06
CA ALA A 303 -11.67 -13.03 10.45
C ALA A 303 -10.30 -12.34 10.60
N LEU A 304 -9.26 -12.89 9.96
CA LEU A 304 -7.90 -12.34 9.99
C LEU A 304 -7.82 -10.96 9.33
N SER A 305 -8.50 -10.77 8.19
CA SER A 305 -8.66 -9.48 7.52
C SER A 305 -9.30 -8.46 8.46
N GLY A 306 -10.39 -8.84 9.14
CA GLY A 306 -11.07 -7.99 10.12
C GLY A 306 -10.17 -7.62 11.30
N ALA A 307 -9.40 -8.57 11.82
CA ALA A 307 -8.42 -8.31 12.89
C ALA A 307 -7.35 -7.29 12.46
N VAL A 308 -6.82 -7.41 11.24
CA VAL A 308 -5.81 -6.49 10.70
C VAL A 308 -6.43 -5.12 10.43
N ALA A 309 -7.65 -5.05 9.89
CA ALA A 309 -8.37 -3.79 9.70
C ALA A 309 -8.67 -3.08 11.03
N ALA A 310 -8.97 -3.85 12.09
CA ALA A 310 -9.20 -3.32 13.42
C ALA A 310 -7.99 -2.54 13.96
N LEU A 311 -6.76 -3.00 13.68
CA LEU A 311 -5.54 -2.25 14.02
C LEU A 311 -5.50 -0.87 13.34
N GLY A 312 -5.92 -0.78 12.08
CA GLY A 312 -6.07 0.50 11.39
C GLY A 312 -7.09 1.41 12.10
N GLY A 313 -8.18 0.83 12.61
CA GLY A 313 -9.17 1.54 13.42
C GLY A 313 -8.62 2.06 14.74
N VAL A 314 -7.86 1.24 15.47
CA VAL A 314 -7.17 1.62 16.71
C VAL A 314 -6.24 2.81 16.47
N LEU A 315 -5.47 2.80 15.38
CA LEU A 315 -4.59 3.92 15.03
C LEU A 315 -5.39 5.20 14.77
N THR A 316 -6.49 5.11 14.03
CA THR A 316 -7.38 6.26 13.79
C THR A 316 -7.96 6.82 15.09
N ALA A 317 -8.29 5.96 16.06
CA ALA A 317 -8.76 6.37 17.38
C ALA A 317 -7.67 7.12 18.17
N TRP A 318 -6.41 6.70 18.08
CA TRP A 318 -5.28 7.37 18.73
C TRP A 318 -4.96 8.74 18.13
N ILE A 319 -4.99 8.85 16.81
CA ILE A 319 -4.62 10.08 16.10
C ILE A 319 -5.61 11.20 16.39
N ASN A 320 -6.90 10.86 16.32
CA ASN A 320 -7.98 11.83 16.50
C ASN A 320 -8.33 12.02 17.99
N VAL A 321 -7.81 11.18 18.90
CA VAL A 321 -8.15 11.14 20.33
C VAL A 321 -9.67 10.96 20.57
N SER A 322 -10.38 10.63 19.51
CA SER A 322 -11.83 10.61 19.42
C SER A 322 -12.26 9.79 18.22
N VAL A 323 -13.47 9.25 18.29
CA VAL A 323 -14.05 8.43 17.25
C VAL A 323 -15.42 9.00 16.89
N PHE A 324 -15.53 9.51 15.66
CA PHE A 324 -16.75 10.06 15.08
C PHE A 324 -17.30 9.13 13.99
N PRO A 325 -18.63 8.94 13.89
CA PRO A 325 -19.27 8.23 12.78
C PRO A 325 -18.92 8.82 11.41
N GLU A 326 -18.76 10.14 11.34
CA GLU A 326 -18.39 10.87 10.12
C GLU A 326 -16.99 10.49 9.63
N SER A 327 -16.12 10.00 10.51
CA SER A 327 -14.78 9.55 10.15
C SER A 327 -14.77 8.21 9.39
N PHE A 328 -15.88 7.46 9.36
CA PHE A 328 -15.97 6.13 8.72
C PHE A 328 -16.90 6.13 7.50
N LEU A 329 -16.68 7.08 6.59
CA LEU A 329 -17.41 7.12 5.33
C LEU A 329 -16.98 5.99 4.39
N PRO A 330 -17.88 5.46 3.54
CA PRO A 330 -17.54 4.48 2.51
C PRO A 330 -16.38 4.89 1.58
N LEU A 331 -16.10 6.20 1.47
CA LEU A 331 -14.94 6.74 0.79
C LEU A 331 -13.61 6.11 1.25
N ILE A 332 -13.48 5.74 2.53
CA ILE A 332 -12.28 5.08 3.05
C ILE A 332 -12.08 3.72 2.38
N THR A 333 -13.15 2.92 2.21
CA THR A 333 -13.05 1.64 1.48
C THR A 333 -12.49 1.89 0.08
N PHE A 334 -13.00 2.88 -0.65
CA PHE A 334 -12.52 3.17 -2.01
C PHE A 334 -11.05 3.63 -2.02
N ASN A 335 -10.62 4.43 -1.04
CA ASN A 335 -9.21 4.80 -0.90
C ASN A 335 -8.31 3.59 -0.61
N VAL A 336 -8.76 2.65 0.21
CA VAL A 336 -8.03 1.40 0.47
C VAL A 336 -7.98 0.52 -0.78
N TRP A 337 -9.04 0.47 -1.57
CA TRP A 337 -9.06 -0.19 -2.88
C TRP A 337 -8.08 0.44 -3.87
N VAL A 338 -7.98 1.77 -3.88
CA VAL A 338 -6.98 2.48 -4.67
C VAL A 338 -5.57 2.07 -4.25
N VAL A 339 -5.28 2.04 -2.95
CA VAL A 339 -4.00 1.55 -2.41
C VAL A 339 -3.72 0.11 -2.85
N TYR A 340 -4.71 -0.76 -2.81
CA TYR A 340 -4.61 -2.14 -3.25
C TYR A 340 -4.34 -2.27 -4.75
N ILE A 341 -5.04 -1.50 -5.58
CA ILE A 341 -4.85 -1.49 -7.04
C ILE A 341 -3.46 -0.95 -7.40
N ILE A 342 -3.03 0.14 -6.75
CA ILE A 342 -1.69 0.70 -6.96
C ILE A 342 -0.63 -0.31 -6.53
N GLY A 343 -0.79 -0.93 -5.35
CA GLY A 343 0.18 -1.87 -4.80
C GLY A 343 0.33 -3.14 -5.64
N GLY A 344 -0.76 -3.64 -6.20
CA GLY A 344 -0.80 -4.89 -6.97
C GLY A 344 -1.31 -6.06 -6.13
N ARG A 345 -2.05 -6.97 -6.80
CA ARG A 345 -2.74 -8.08 -6.13
C ARG A 345 -1.76 -9.09 -5.53
N GLY A 346 -2.05 -9.59 -4.32
CA GLY A 346 -1.39 -10.75 -3.71
C GLY A 346 -0.01 -10.51 -3.10
N ASN A 347 0.42 -9.24 -2.98
CA ASN A 347 1.76 -8.90 -2.48
C ASN A 347 1.71 -7.83 -1.38
N ASN A 348 2.13 -8.18 -0.16
CA ASN A 348 2.12 -7.25 0.98
C ASN A 348 3.13 -6.10 0.81
N LYS A 349 4.25 -6.32 0.12
CA LYS A 349 5.21 -5.26 -0.22
C LYS A 349 4.59 -4.22 -1.15
N GLY A 350 3.77 -4.71 -2.09
CA GLY A 350 2.96 -3.87 -2.96
C GLY A 350 2.03 -2.98 -2.16
N MET A 351 1.36 -3.50 -1.14
CA MET A 351 0.45 -2.70 -0.29
C MET A 351 1.14 -1.53 0.40
N LEU A 352 2.35 -1.74 0.93
CA LEU A 352 3.15 -0.66 1.53
C LEU A 352 3.52 0.40 0.50
N LEU A 353 3.96 0.00 -0.70
CA LEU A 353 4.25 0.94 -1.78
C LEU A 353 3.00 1.70 -2.24
N GLY A 354 1.88 1.00 -2.40
CA GLY A 354 0.61 1.59 -2.77
C GLY A 354 0.13 2.62 -1.75
N ALA A 355 0.26 2.31 -0.46
CA ALA A 355 -0.08 3.24 0.62
C ALA A 355 0.82 4.46 0.61
N THR A 356 2.13 4.26 0.40
CA THR A 356 3.10 5.35 0.32
C THR A 356 2.79 6.28 -0.86
N ILE A 357 2.61 5.73 -2.06
CA ILE A 357 2.27 6.49 -3.26
C ILE A 357 0.95 7.23 -3.07
N PHE A 358 -0.09 6.53 -2.60
CA PHE A 358 -1.39 7.15 -2.39
C PHE A 358 -1.34 8.30 -1.39
N VAL A 359 -0.67 8.13 -0.24
CA VAL A 359 -0.59 9.18 0.78
C VAL A 359 0.26 10.35 0.30
N VAL A 360 1.40 10.10 -0.35
CA VAL A 360 2.22 11.17 -0.92
C VAL A 360 1.43 11.94 -1.98
N LEU A 361 0.68 11.25 -2.85
CA LEU A 361 -0.18 11.91 -3.84
C LEU A 361 -1.29 12.73 -3.18
N ASN A 362 -1.99 12.15 -2.19
CA ASN A 362 -3.07 12.84 -1.47
C ASN A 362 -2.53 14.06 -0.71
N ARG A 363 -1.34 13.96 -0.13
CA ARG A 363 -0.68 15.04 0.62
C ARG A 363 -0.05 16.11 -0.27
N ALA A 364 0.58 15.72 -1.37
CA ALA A 364 1.06 16.66 -2.39
C ALA A 364 -0.10 17.48 -2.94
N SER A 365 -1.27 16.87 -3.11
CA SER A 365 -2.49 17.57 -3.49
C SER A 365 -2.86 18.66 -2.48
N ARG A 366 -2.74 18.39 -1.17
CA ARG A 366 -3.04 19.37 -0.11
C ARG A 366 -2.04 20.52 -0.03
N LEU A 367 -0.82 20.34 -0.53
CA LEU A 367 0.16 21.43 -0.61
C LEU A 367 -0.28 22.50 -1.64
N LEU A 368 -1.10 22.12 -2.62
CA LEU A 368 -1.72 23.04 -3.56
C LEU A 368 -2.79 23.90 -2.89
N ASP A 369 -3.51 23.41 -1.87
CA ASP A 369 -4.59 24.17 -1.21
C ASP A 369 -4.10 25.30 -0.29
N ASN A 370 -2.78 25.46 -0.10
CA ASN A 370 -2.25 26.60 0.64
C ASN A 370 -2.31 27.85 -0.24
N GLU A 371 -2.98 28.91 0.23
CA GLU A 371 -3.13 30.21 -0.46
C GLU A 371 -1.79 30.83 -0.94
N SER A 372 -0.67 30.36 -0.38
CA SER A 372 0.69 30.80 -0.73
C SER A 372 1.33 30.00 -1.86
N SER A 373 0.66 29.02 -2.49
CA SER A 373 1.24 28.27 -3.61
C SER A 373 1.00 28.97 -4.95
N THR A 374 2.05 29.15 -5.75
CA THR A 374 1.98 29.86 -7.04
C THR A 374 1.04 29.19 -8.03
N LEU A 375 0.94 27.85 -7.99
CA LEU A 375 -0.01 27.08 -8.79
C LEU A 375 -1.47 27.28 -8.35
N PHE A 376 -1.73 27.44 -7.04
CA PHE A 376 -3.06 27.76 -6.53
C PHE A 376 -3.54 29.11 -7.04
N ASN A 377 -2.70 30.14 -6.96
CA ASN A 377 -3.04 31.47 -7.44
C ASN A 377 -3.28 31.49 -8.95
N LEU A 378 -2.52 30.72 -9.73
CA LEU A 378 -2.75 30.56 -11.17
C LEU A 378 -4.07 29.83 -11.46
N LEU A 379 -4.34 28.74 -10.76
CA LEU A 379 -5.54 27.94 -10.98
C LEU A 379 -6.81 28.70 -10.56
N ASP A 380 -6.77 29.38 -9.41
CA ASP A 380 -7.83 30.28 -8.92
C ASP A 380 -8.06 31.45 -9.87
N SER A 381 -6.98 32.07 -10.39
CA SER A 381 -7.08 33.13 -11.39
C SER A 381 -7.75 32.65 -12.69
N ILE A 382 -7.39 31.45 -13.17
CA ILE A 382 -8.01 30.84 -14.36
C ILE A 382 -9.49 30.50 -14.09
N LEU A 383 -9.81 29.97 -12.90
CA LEU A 383 -11.16 29.62 -12.50
C LEU A 383 -12.06 30.86 -12.41
N LYS A 384 -11.57 31.95 -11.80
CA LYS A 384 -12.26 33.23 -11.70
C LYS A 384 -12.42 33.91 -13.06
N LEU A 385 -11.51 33.66 -14.01
CA LEU A 385 -11.65 34.11 -15.40
C LEU A 385 -12.82 33.41 -16.12
N ILE A 386 -13.02 32.12 -15.86
CA ILE A 386 -14.08 31.31 -16.49
C ILE A 386 -15.42 31.50 -15.77
N ARG A 387 -15.41 31.65 -14.44
CA ARG A 387 -16.59 31.86 -13.60
C ARG A 387 -16.27 32.85 -12.47
N PRO A 388 -16.61 34.14 -12.64
CA PRO A 388 -16.26 35.21 -11.68
C PRO A 388 -16.83 35.01 -10.27
N ASN A 389 -17.97 34.32 -10.15
CA ASN A 389 -18.67 34.04 -8.89
C ASN A 389 -18.48 32.57 -8.43
N ALA A 390 -17.34 31.94 -8.74
CA ALA A 390 -17.06 30.61 -8.25
C ALA A 390 -16.85 30.65 -6.72
N PRO A 391 -17.50 29.78 -5.92
CA PRO A 391 -17.22 29.67 -4.50
C PRO A 391 -15.78 29.16 -4.29
N ASP A 392 -15.10 29.64 -3.26
CA ASP A 392 -13.69 29.28 -2.95
C ASP A 392 -13.45 27.76 -2.82
N LEU A 393 -14.52 26.98 -2.58
CA LEU A 393 -14.51 25.52 -2.59
C LEU A 393 -14.26 24.88 -3.97
N ALA A 394 -14.31 25.63 -5.07
CA ALA A 394 -14.06 25.11 -6.43
C ALA A 394 -12.68 24.43 -6.56
N ILE A 395 -11.70 24.91 -5.79
CA ILE A 395 -10.31 24.42 -5.84
C ILE A 395 -10.20 23.02 -5.22
N ALA A 396 -10.91 22.76 -4.13
CA ALA A 396 -11.00 21.43 -3.52
C ALA A 396 -11.62 20.39 -4.47
N TYR A 397 -12.56 20.80 -5.33
CA TYR A 397 -13.13 19.91 -6.35
C TYR A 397 -12.15 19.64 -7.50
N LEU A 398 -11.37 20.64 -7.93
CA LEU A 398 -10.30 20.43 -8.92
C LEU A 398 -9.22 19.48 -8.41
N GLN A 399 -8.90 19.57 -7.13
CA GLN A 399 -7.98 18.65 -6.45
C GLN A 399 -8.48 17.19 -6.52
N LEU A 400 -9.76 16.96 -6.23
CA LEU A 400 -10.42 15.65 -6.35
C LEU A 400 -10.37 15.12 -7.79
N ILE A 401 -10.60 15.99 -8.78
CA ILE A 401 -10.51 15.64 -10.21
C ILE A 401 -9.08 15.25 -10.57
N PHE A 402 -8.08 16.01 -10.11
CA PHE A 402 -6.67 15.74 -10.41
C PHE A 402 -6.20 14.41 -9.81
N VAL A 403 -6.54 14.16 -8.54
CA VAL A 403 -6.25 12.88 -7.88
C VAL A 403 -6.95 11.73 -8.62
N GLY A 404 -8.24 11.90 -8.97
CA GLY A 404 -8.99 10.91 -9.75
C GLY A 404 -8.35 10.62 -11.12
N LEU A 405 -7.87 11.65 -11.81
CA LEU A 405 -7.22 11.52 -13.11
C LEU A 405 -5.88 10.77 -13.01
N ILE A 406 -5.05 11.08 -12.00
CA ILE A 406 -3.81 10.33 -11.74
C ILE A 406 -4.13 8.85 -11.47
N LEU A 407 -5.18 8.56 -10.72
CA LEU A 407 -5.61 7.19 -10.45
C LEU A 407 -6.08 6.47 -11.71
N ILE A 408 -6.85 7.13 -12.58
CA ILE A 408 -7.28 6.57 -13.87
C ILE A 408 -6.06 6.27 -14.76
N LEU A 409 -5.11 7.20 -14.84
CA LEU A 409 -3.86 6.98 -15.59
C LEU A 409 -3.08 5.80 -15.00
N PHE A 410 -3.01 5.69 -13.69
CA PHE A 410 -2.32 4.60 -13.01
C PHE A 410 -2.96 3.25 -13.35
N ILE A 411 -4.29 3.15 -13.25
CA ILE A 411 -5.04 1.93 -13.59
C ILE A 411 -4.83 1.55 -15.06
N ARG A 412 -4.77 2.53 -15.96
CA ARG A 412 -4.56 2.31 -17.39
C ARG A 412 -3.14 1.83 -17.72
N PHE A 413 -2.10 2.43 -17.13
CA PHE A 413 -0.71 2.16 -17.48
C PHE A 413 -0.05 1.07 -16.62
N ALA A 414 -0.56 0.81 -15.42
CA ALA A 414 -0.05 -0.22 -14.51
C ALA A 414 -1.16 -1.18 -14.03
N PRO A 415 -1.79 -1.96 -14.93
CA PRO A 415 -2.95 -2.81 -14.59
C PRO A 415 -2.64 -3.96 -13.62
N ARG A 416 -1.36 -4.32 -13.46
CA ARG A 416 -0.89 -5.34 -12.51
C ARG A 416 -0.46 -4.75 -11.16
N GLY A 417 -0.51 -3.42 -11.00
CA GLY A 417 0.06 -2.68 -9.88
C GLY A 417 1.59 -2.53 -9.97
N VAL A 418 2.17 -1.81 -8.99
CA VAL A 418 3.62 -1.54 -8.93
C VAL A 418 4.42 -2.83 -8.65
N LEU A 419 3.93 -3.69 -7.76
CA LEU A 419 4.60 -4.93 -7.37
C LEU A 419 3.61 -6.12 -7.40
N PRO A 420 3.35 -6.71 -8.57
CA PRO A 420 2.47 -7.87 -8.67
C PRO A 420 3.00 -9.08 -7.90
N GLU A 421 2.10 -9.95 -7.49
CA GLU A 421 2.41 -11.25 -6.92
C GLU A 421 3.24 -12.11 -7.89
N ARG A 422 4.27 -12.77 -7.36
CA ARG A 422 5.06 -13.73 -8.13
C ARG A 422 4.30 -15.04 -8.25
N ALA A 423 4.11 -15.52 -9.47
CA ALA A 423 3.62 -16.87 -9.70
C ALA A 423 4.59 -17.87 -9.02
N TYR A 424 4.11 -18.59 -8.01
CA TYR A 424 4.89 -19.64 -7.36
C TYR A 424 5.09 -20.78 -8.36
N ARG A 425 6.28 -20.85 -8.95
CA ARG A 425 6.68 -21.95 -9.81
C ARG A 425 7.42 -22.99 -8.98
N PRO A 426 6.82 -24.18 -8.74
CA PRO A 426 7.54 -25.25 -8.06
C PRO A 426 8.78 -25.61 -8.86
N ARG A 427 9.90 -25.80 -8.17
CA ARG A 427 11.14 -26.28 -8.77
C ARG A 427 11.22 -27.79 -8.60
N VAL A 428 11.43 -28.51 -9.69
CA VAL A 428 11.77 -29.95 -9.66
C VAL A 428 13.17 -30.07 -10.23
N ASN A 429 14.09 -30.68 -9.48
CA ASN A 429 15.50 -30.85 -9.87
C ASN A 429 16.23 -29.56 -10.29
N GLY A 430 15.88 -28.42 -9.66
CA GLY A 430 16.52 -27.12 -9.95
C GLY A 430 15.93 -26.35 -11.14
N GLU A 431 15.07 -26.98 -11.95
CA GLU A 431 14.36 -26.34 -13.06
C GLU A 431 12.94 -25.93 -12.66
N PHE A 432 12.46 -24.83 -13.25
CA PHE A 432 11.10 -24.36 -13.02
C PHE A 432 10.11 -25.25 -13.78
N LEU A 433 9.09 -25.78 -13.09
CA LEU A 433 7.97 -26.44 -13.75
C LEU A 433 7.23 -25.40 -14.60
N LEU A 434 7.34 -25.58 -15.91
CA LEU A 434 6.64 -24.82 -16.94
C LEU A 434 5.15 -25.20 -16.94
N PRO A 435 4.21 -24.25 -17.14
CA PRO A 435 2.78 -24.54 -17.16
C PRO A 435 2.44 -25.61 -18.22
N PRO A 436 1.47 -26.50 -17.95
CA PRO A 436 1.03 -27.49 -18.93
C PRO A 436 0.59 -26.77 -20.22
N GLY A 437 1.26 -27.07 -21.34
CA GLY A 437 1.12 -26.39 -22.63
C GLY A 437 2.38 -25.65 -23.11
N SER A 438 3.25 -25.20 -22.21
CA SER A 438 4.52 -24.52 -22.60
C SER A 438 5.67 -25.49 -22.89
N GLN A 439 5.55 -26.76 -22.50
CA GLN A 439 6.45 -27.82 -22.98
C GLN A 439 6.23 -28.10 -24.47
N VAL A 440 5.03 -27.84 -25.02
CA VAL A 440 4.73 -28.12 -26.44
C VAL A 440 5.52 -27.19 -27.36
N THR A 441 5.68 -25.91 -26.99
CA THR A 441 6.48 -24.94 -27.77
C THR A 441 7.99 -25.22 -27.70
N ASP A 442 8.49 -25.73 -26.57
CA ASP A 442 9.90 -26.11 -26.45
C ASP A 442 10.20 -27.47 -27.11
N ILE A 443 9.23 -28.39 -27.17
CA ILE A 443 9.37 -29.63 -27.93
C ILE A 443 9.30 -29.34 -29.44
N ILE A 444 8.44 -28.43 -29.90
CA ILE A 444 8.36 -28.04 -31.32
C ILE A 444 9.61 -27.25 -31.75
N SER A 445 10.15 -26.36 -30.92
CA SER A 445 11.39 -25.65 -31.25
C SER A 445 12.61 -26.56 -31.22
N LYS A 446 12.69 -27.51 -30.27
CA LYS A 446 13.76 -28.53 -30.24
C LYS A 446 13.59 -29.65 -31.28
N SER A 447 12.38 -29.94 -31.76
CA SER A 447 12.16 -30.90 -32.84
C SER A 447 12.47 -30.30 -34.21
N ASN A 448 12.25 -28.99 -34.39
CA ASN A 448 12.59 -28.31 -35.64
C ASN A 448 14.10 -28.16 -35.87
N ASP A 449 14.93 -28.17 -34.83
CA ASP A 449 16.39 -28.16 -34.97
C ASP A 449 16.97 -29.52 -35.41
N ASN A 450 16.20 -30.61 -35.31
CA ASN A 450 16.64 -31.98 -35.65
C ASN A 450 15.93 -32.61 -36.86
N LEU A 451 15.03 -31.89 -37.52
CA LEU A 451 14.42 -32.31 -38.78
C LEU A 451 15.05 -31.52 -39.93
N LEU A 452 16.30 -31.87 -40.25
CA LEU A 452 16.77 -31.80 -41.62
C LEU A 452 15.88 -32.73 -42.45
N LEU A 453 14.80 -32.19 -43.00
CA LEU A 453 14.06 -32.84 -44.08
C LEU A 453 15.07 -33.14 -45.21
N PRO A 454 15.09 -34.37 -45.77
CA PRO A 454 15.88 -34.64 -46.96
C PRO A 454 15.35 -33.75 -48.09
N ASN A 455 16.28 -33.14 -48.83
CA ASN A 455 16.02 -32.34 -50.04
C ASN A 455 15.00 -33.04 -50.97
N GLU A 456 13.77 -32.55 -51.02
CA GLU A 456 12.96 -32.65 -52.23
C GLU A 456 13.48 -31.58 -53.19
N LYS A 457 14.38 -32.01 -54.08
CA LYS A 457 14.64 -31.28 -55.31
C LYS A 457 13.39 -31.40 -56.19
N GLU A 458 12.79 -30.26 -56.48
CA GLU A 458 12.06 -30.04 -57.71
C GLU A 458 12.83 -30.64 -58.90
N ASN A 459 12.15 -31.49 -59.66
CA ASN A 459 12.43 -31.69 -61.07
C ASN A 459 11.08 -31.97 -61.75
N GLU A 460 10.46 -30.90 -62.22
CA GLU A 460 9.59 -30.97 -63.40
C GLU A 460 10.43 -31.39 -64.61
N GLY A 461 9.83 -32.20 -65.50
CA GLY A 461 10.29 -32.44 -66.86
C GLY A 461 10.98 -33.79 -67.09
N ASP A 462 10.24 -34.78 -67.62
CA ASP A 462 10.40 -35.22 -69.01
C ASP A 462 9.55 -36.49 -69.30
N GLU A 463 8.64 -36.31 -70.27
CA GLU A 463 8.33 -37.19 -71.40
C GLU A 463 8.13 -38.73 -71.26
N ILE A 464 6.94 -39.11 -71.78
CA ILE A 464 6.45 -40.39 -72.35
C ILE A 464 5.75 -41.37 -71.40
#